data_AF-E1NU92-F1
#
_entry.id   AF-E1NU92-F1
#
_cell.length_a   1.000
_cell.length_b   1.000
_cell.length_c   1.000
_cell.angle_alpha   90.00
_cell.angle_beta   90.00
_cell.angle_gamma   90.00
#
_symmetry.space_group_name_H-M   'P 1'
#
loop_
_entity.id
_entity.type
_entity.pdbx_description
1 polymer ?
#
loop_
_entity_poly.entity_id
_entity_poly.type
_entity_poly.pdbx_seq_one_letter_code
_entity_poly.pdbx_strand_id
1 'polypeptide(L)'
;MEVGNILKLFILLAYHKALLEKNPKLTKPYKVMAGDVKGKGLVVNTSYAYPFLIQQMMYHNSNDAANILVKVLKLEYINKVAAELGAKSTKIINSFDQKDVGQTTANDMITIFTKLYRRQILTVNDCNLILRLLNTYPNKGLAAGIPGICHYISDDNASCCLVNKNGKVYIIAAIGGDKNRFNQLGKDVYNVIAMHK
;
A
#
# COMPACT_ATOMS: atom_id res chain seq x y z
N MET A 1 -15.33 7.16 -3.98
CA MET A 1 -14.45 7.25 -5.17
C MET A 1 -13.56 6.04 -5.17
N GLU A 2 -13.54 5.33 -6.30
CA GLU A 2 -12.90 4.03 -6.41
C GLU A 2 -11.40 4.17 -6.64
N VAL A 3 -10.64 3.36 -5.91
CA VAL A 3 -9.19 3.27 -5.99
C VAL A 3 -8.80 1.80 -6.12
N GLY A 4 -7.60 1.56 -6.63
CA GLY A 4 -7.09 0.24 -6.95
C GLY A 4 -5.85 -0.09 -6.14
N ASN A 5 -4.69 0.03 -6.79
CA ASN A 5 -3.43 -0.48 -6.24
C ASN A 5 -2.97 0.22 -4.96
N ILE A 6 -3.46 1.43 -4.66
CA ILE A 6 -3.17 2.09 -3.39
C ILE A 6 -3.64 1.25 -2.18
N LEU A 7 -4.67 0.41 -2.38
CA LEU A 7 -5.22 -0.44 -1.33
C LEU A 7 -4.31 -1.62 -0.95
N LYS A 8 -3.25 -1.89 -1.73
CA LYS A 8 -2.25 -2.94 -1.41
C LYS A 8 -1.50 -2.64 -0.11
N LEU A 9 -1.46 -1.37 0.32
CA LEU A 9 -0.99 -0.99 1.65
C LEU A 9 -1.78 -1.71 2.75
N PHE A 10 -3.10 -1.82 2.64
CA PHE A 10 -3.92 -2.44 3.68
C PHE A 10 -3.76 -3.96 3.72
N ILE A 11 -3.46 -4.60 2.58
CA ILE A 11 -3.03 -6.00 2.56
C ILE A 11 -1.71 -6.16 3.30
N LEU A 12 -0.73 -5.29 3.03
CA LEU A 12 0.57 -5.32 3.69
C LEU A 12 0.43 -5.14 5.22
N LEU A 13 -0.38 -4.19 5.66
CA LEU A 13 -0.68 -3.97 7.08
C LEU A 13 -1.35 -5.20 7.72
N ALA A 14 -2.36 -5.75 7.07
CA ALA A 14 -3.05 -6.95 7.54
C ALA A 14 -2.11 -8.17 7.59
N TYR A 15 -1.20 -8.32 6.62
CA TYR A 15 -0.20 -9.38 6.62
C TYR A 15 0.70 -9.31 7.86
N HIS A 16 1.26 -8.13 8.16
CA HIS A 16 2.11 -7.97 9.36
C HIS A 16 1.31 -8.16 10.65
N LYS A 17 0.07 -7.66 10.71
CA LYS A 17 -0.81 -7.90 11.86
C LYS A 17 -1.06 -9.40 12.07
N ALA A 18 -1.33 -10.14 11.00
CA ALA A 18 -1.56 -11.58 11.05
C ALA A 18 -0.31 -12.37 11.49
N LEU A 19 0.90 -11.91 11.15
CA LEU A 19 2.14 -12.50 11.65
C LEU A 19 2.27 -12.33 13.17
N LEU A 20 1.97 -11.14 13.70
CA LEU A 20 2.00 -10.87 15.14
C LEU A 20 0.97 -11.72 15.89
N GLU A 21 -0.18 -11.96 15.27
CA GLU A 21 -1.24 -12.84 15.78
C GLU A 21 -0.95 -14.33 15.57
N LYS A 22 0.22 -14.69 15.01
CA LYS A 22 0.64 -16.06 14.72
C LYS A 22 -0.39 -16.82 13.88
N ASN A 23 -0.97 -16.16 12.88
CA ASN A 23 -1.99 -16.76 12.02
C ASN A 23 -1.46 -18.06 11.38
N PRO A 24 -2.08 -19.23 11.65
CA PRO A 24 -1.55 -20.52 11.22
C PRO A 24 -1.51 -20.67 9.70
N LYS A 25 -2.31 -19.92 8.95
CA LYS A 25 -2.30 -19.93 7.48
C LYS A 25 -0.98 -19.41 6.90
N LEU A 26 -0.26 -18.59 7.66
CA LEU A 26 1.00 -17.98 7.22
C LEU A 26 2.23 -18.87 7.48
N THR A 27 2.05 -20.07 8.05
CA THR A 27 3.14 -20.98 8.43
C THR A 27 3.66 -21.85 7.29
N LYS A 28 2.87 -22.04 6.23
CA LYS A 28 3.22 -22.86 5.07
C LYS A 28 3.19 -22.01 3.80
N PRO A 29 4.11 -22.22 2.84
CA PRO A 29 4.06 -21.58 1.54
C PRO A 29 2.71 -21.78 0.84
N TYR A 30 2.31 -20.82 0.02
CA TYR A 30 1.11 -20.92 -0.80
C TYR A 30 1.42 -21.59 -2.14
N LYS A 31 0.72 -22.68 -2.46
CA LYS A 31 0.79 -23.31 -3.79
C LYS A 31 -0.14 -22.59 -4.75
N VAL A 32 0.45 -21.92 -5.75
CA VAL A 32 -0.29 -21.17 -6.77
C VAL A 32 -1.10 -22.10 -7.64
N MET A 33 -2.37 -21.77 -7.86
CA MET A 33 -3.29 -22.51 -8.73
C MET A 33 -3.56 -21.75 -10.03
N ALA A 34 -4.10 -22.44 -11.04
CA ALA A 34 -4.35 -21.86 -12.35
C ALA A 34 -5.24 -20.61 -12.31
N GLY A 35 -6.24 -20.57 -11.42
CA GLY A 35 -7.13 -19.40 -11.26
C GLY A 35 -6.50 -18.21 -10.52
N ASP A 36 -5.31 -18.36 -9.94
CA ASP A 36 -4.64 -17.29 -9.21
C ASP A 36 -3.76 -16.40 -10.13
N VAL A 37 -3.45 -16.85 -11.35
CA VAL A 37 -2.50 -16.18 -12.25
C VAL A 37 -3.21 -15.65 -13.48
N LYS A 38 -3.18 -14.34 -13.68
CA LYS A 38 -3.66 -13.65 -14.89
C LYS A 38 -2.57 -12.83 -15.56
N GLY A 39 -1.57 -12.40 -14.80
CA GLY A 39 -0.41 -11.66 -15.27
C GLY A 39 0.85 -12.51 -15.37
N LYS A 40 2.00 -11.84 -15.37
CA LYS A 40 3.33 -12.48 -15.38
C LYS A 40 3.94 -12.41 -13.97
N GLY A 41 4.80 -13.38 -13.64
CA GLY A 41 5.64 -13.35 -12.42
C GLY A 41 5.39 -14.47 -11.41
N LEU A 42 4.22 -15.11 -11.45
CA LEU A 42 3.91 -16.31 -10.66
C LEU A 42 3.71 -17.52 -11.57
N VAL A 43 4.19 -18.68 -11.14
CA VAL A 43 4.10 -19.94 -11.89
C VAL A 43 3.07 -20.86 -11.24
N VAL A 44 2.15 -21.39 -12.04
CA VAL A 44 1.12 -22.34 -11.60
C VAL A 44 1.78 -23.62 -11.07
N ASN A 45 1.21 -24.20 -10.02
CA ASN A 45 1.71 -25.38 -9.30
C ASN A 45 3.04 -25.17 -8.55
N THR A 46 3.54 -23.94 -8.46
CA THR A 46 4.72 -23.59 -7.66
C THR A 46 4.31 -23.05 -6.29
N SER A 47 5.04 -23.44 -5.25
CA SER A 47 4.85 -22.97 -3.88
C SER A 47 5.72 -21.75 -3.60
N TYR A 48 5.12 -20.64 -3.18
CA TYR A 48 5.82 -19.42 -2.81
C TYR A 48 5.62 -19.08 -1.34
N ALA A 49 6.70 -18.63 -0.68
CA ALA A 49 6.62 -18.08 0.66
C ALA A 49 5.91 -16.71 0.63
N TYR A 50 5.17 -16.37 1.70
CA TYR A 50 4.45 -15.09 1.77
C TYR A 50 5.33 -13.84 1.63
N PRO A 51 6.57 -13.78 2.17
CA PRO A 51 7.46 -12.65 1.90
C PRO A 51 7.73 -12.43 0.41
N PHE A 52 7.81 -13.49 -0.40
CA PHE A 52 7.95 -13.37 -1.85
C PHE A 52 6.69 -12.79 -2.49
N LEU A 53 5.49 -13.22 -2.06
CA LEU A 53 4.23 -12.65 -2.54
C LEU A 53 4.11 -11.16 -2.18
N ILE A 54 4.56 -10.76 -0.98
CA ILE A 54 4.63 -9.34 -0.59
C ILE A 54 5.59 -8.57 -1.49
N GLN A 55 6.77 -9.11 -1.81
CA GLN A 55 7.71 -8.49 -2.75
C GLN A 55 7.10 -8.35 -4.15
N GLN A 56 6.43 -9.38 -4.67
CA GLN A 56 5.72 -9.29 -5.95
C GLN A 56 4.64 -8.21 -5.93
N MET A 57 3.87 -8.11 -4.83
CA MET A 57 2.84 -7.10 -4.66
C MET A 57 3.42 -5.68 -4.59
N MET A 58 4.53 -5.47 -3.86
CA MET A 58 5.07 -4.14 -3.59
C MET A 58 6.07 -3.66 -4.64
N TYR A 59 6.97 -4.51 -5.13
CA TYR A 59 8.03 -4.11 -6.07
C TYR A 59 7.57 -4.17 -7.52
N HIS A 60 6.70 -5.12 -7.84
CA HIS A 60 6.21 -5.33 -9.20
C HIS A 60 4.74 -4.92 -9.36
N ASN A 61 4.12 -4.38 -8.31
CA ASN A 61 2.71 -4.02 -8.29
C ASN A 61 1.80 -5.18 -8.76
N SER A 62 2.15 -6.43 -8.45
CA SER A 62 1.43 -7.61 -8.95
C SER A 62 0.01 -7.69 -8.37
N ASN A 63 -0.99 -7.77 -9.26
CA ASN A 63 -2.40 -8.01 -8.87
C ASN A 63 -2.64 -9.45 -8.46
N ASP A 64 -1.97 -10.41 -9.11
CA ASP A 64 -2.07 -11.84 -8.78
C ASP A 64 -1.59 -12.09 -7.34
N ALA A 65 -0.44 -11.52 -6.96
CA ALA A 65 0.07 -11.64 -5.60
C ALA A 65 -0.87 -10.98 -4.57
N ALA A 66 -1.42 -9.80 -4.89
CA ALA A 66 -2.41 -9.13 -4.03
C ALA A 66 -3.67 -9.99 -3.84
N ASN A 67 -4.21 -10.55 -4.92
CA ASN A 67 -5.40 -11.39 -4.90
C ASN A 67 -5.18 -12.70 -4.11
N ILE A 68 -4.01 -13.32 -4.23
CA ILE A 68 -3.62 -14.48 -3.40
C ILE A 68 -3.59 -14.09 -1.91
N LEU A 69 -2.95 -12.97 -1.57
CA LEU A 69 -2.87 -12.50 -0.19
C LEU A 69 -4.26 -12.19 0.38
N VAL A 70 -5.15 -11.58 -0.42
CA VAL A 70 -6.57 -11.38 -0.08
C VAL A 70 -7.27 -12.71 0.17
N LYS A 71 -7.09 -13.71 -0.69
CA LYS A 71 -7.71 -15.03 -0.54
C LYS A 71 -7.29 -15.75 0.74
N VAL A 72 -6.02 -15.58 1.14
CA VAL A 72 -5.42 -16.18 2.33
C VAL A 72 -5.88 -15.45 3.61
N LEU A 73 -5.75 -14.12 3.64
CA LEU A 73 -6.06 -13.29 4.80
C LEU A 73 -7.58 -13.09 4.99
N LYS A 74 -8.33 -13.11 3.89
CA LYS A 74 -9.76 -12.77 3.77
C LYS A 74 -10.02 -11.26 3.79
N LEU A 75 -10.95 -10.81 2.94
CA LEU A 75 -11.32 -9.39 2.81
C LEU A 75 -11.85 -8.83 4.12
N GLU A 76 -12.66 -9.61 4.85
CA GLU A 76 -13.24 -9.23 6.13
C GLU A 76 -12.14 -8.91 7.14
N TYR A 77 -11.09 -9.72 7.20
CA TYR A 77 -9.96 -9.49 8.09
C TYR A 77 -9.17 -8.25 7.68
N ILE A 78 -8.85 -8.09 6.39
CA ILE A 78 -8.10 -6.93 5.90
C ILE A 78 -8.85 -5.63 6.21
N ASN A 79 -10.15 -5.58 5.93
CA ASN A 79 -10.99 -4.41 6.20
C ASN A 79 -11.14 -4.15 7.69
N LYS A 80 -11.28 -5.20 8.51
CA LYS A 80 -11.29 -5.09 9.98
C LYS A 80 -9.99 -4.45 10.49
N VAL A 81 -8.84 -4.95 10.05
CA VAL A 81 -7.53 -4.41 10.44
C VAL A 81 -7.40 -2.95 9.98
N ALA A 82 -7.79 -2.62 8.75
CA ALA A 82 -7.77 -1.23 8.28
C ALA A 82 -8.55 -0.28 9.21
N ALA A 83 -9.76 -0.67 9.61
CA ALA A 83 -10.59 0.10 10.54
C ALA A 83 -9.97 0.20 11.94
N GLU A 84 -9.42 -0.89 12.49
CA GLU A 84 -8.73 -0.91 13.79
C GLU A 84 -7.51 0.03 13.81
N LEU A 85 -6.78 0.10 12.69
CA LEU A 85 -5.63 0.98 12.54
C LEU A 85 -6.03 2.45 12.30
N GLY A 86 -7.32 2.73 12.11
CA GLY A 86 -7.90 4.08 12.03
C GLY A 86 -8.34 4.51 10.63
N ALA A 87 -8.19 3.67 9.61
CA ALA A 87 -8.70 3.93 8.27
C ALA A 87 -10.17 3.49 8.13
N LYS A 88 -11.06 4.18 8.83
CA LYS A 88 -12.46 3.75 9.05
C LYS A 88 -13.32 3.79 7.78
N SER A 89 -12.94 4.59 6.78
CA SER A 89 -13.67 4.71 5.52
C SER A 89 -13.06 3.86 4.40
N THR A 90 -11.93 3.21 4.67
CA THR A 90 -11.21 2.39 3.70
C THR A 90 -11.77 0.99 3.65
N LYS A 91 -12.06 0.51 2.44
CA LYS A 91 -12.61 -0.83 2.21
C LYS A 91 -12.14 -1.39 0.88
N ILE A 92 -11.62 -2.60 0.90
CA ILE A 92 -11.44 -3.45 -0.29
C ILE A 92 -12.72 -4.27 -0.46
N ILE A 93 -13.31 -4.23 -1.66
CA ILE A 93 -14.59 -4.89 -1.95
C ILE A 93 -14.47 -5.92 -3.08
N ASN A 94 -13.54 -5.74 -4.01
CA ASN A 94 -13.33 -6.62 -5.16
C ASN A 94 -11.85 -7.00 -5.31
N SER A 95 -11.56 -7.86 -6.28
CA SER A 95 -10.20 -8.25 -6.65
C SER A 95 -9.48 -7.15 -7.45
N PHE A 96 -8.14 -7.16 -7.41
CA PHE A 96 -7.30 -6.08 -7.96
C PHE A 96 -7.24 -6.01 -9.49
N ASP A 97 -7.85 -6.98 -10.18
CA ASP A 97 -8.07 -7.01 -11.62
C ASP A 97 -9.41 -6.39 -12.06
N GLN A 98 -10.26 -6.02 -11.11
CA GLN A 98 -11.50 -5.30 -11.39
C GLN A 98 -11.28 -3.79 -11.43
N LYS A 99 -12.15 -3.06 -12.13
CA LYS A 99 -12.12 -1.60 -12.17
C LYS A 99 -12.34 -1.00 -10.77
N ASP A 100 -13.27 -1.59 -10.02
CA ASP A 100 -13.78 -1.04 -8.76
C ASP A 100 -13.27 -1.89 -7.59
N VAL A 101 -11.96 -1.84 -7.32
CA VAL A 101 -11.33 -2.67 -6.27
C VAL A 101 -11.81 -2.29 -4.87
N GLY A 102 -11.99 -1.00 -4.61
CA GLY A 102 -12.42 -0.50 -3.31
C GLY A 102 -12.35 1.01 -3.20
N GLN A 103 -12.37 1.51 -1.97
CA GLN A 103 -12.39 2.92 -1.65
C GLN A 103 -11.45 3.25 -0.48
N THR A 104 -10.97 4.49 -0.46
CA THR A 104 -10.25 5.10 0.67
C THR A 104 -10.48 6.61 0.66
N THR A 105 -9.95 7.32 1.66
CA THR A 105 -10.01 8.78 1.75
C THR A 105 -8.62 9.36 2.00
N ALA A 106 -8.43 10.65 1.67
CA ALA A 106 -7.16 11.32 1.93
C ALA A 106 -6.84 11.30 3.44
N ASN A 107 -7.86 11.49 4.27
CA ASN A 107 -7.73 11.46 5.72
C ASN A 107 -7.31 10.08 6.26
N ASP A 108 -7.87 9.00 5.73
CA ASP A 108 -7.47 7.64 6.10
C ASP A 108 -6.00 7.38 5.73
N MET A 109 -5.61 7.75 4.51
CA MET A 109 -4.21 7.60 4.06
C MET A 109 -3.24 8.41 4.91
N ILE A 110 -3.58 9.67 5.23
CA ILE A 110 -2.78 10.53 6.13
C ILE A 110 -2.68 9.90 7.52
N THR A 111 -3.78 9.39 8.06
CA THR A 111 -3.83 8.74 9.37
C THR A 111 -2.89 7.54 9.42
N ILE A 112 -2.96 6.66 8.42
CA ILE A 112 -2.11 5.47 8.34
C ILE A 112 -0.64 5.84 8.18
N PHE A 113 -0.30 6.76 7.28
CA PHE A 113 1.08 7.20 7.08
C PHE A 113 1.65 7.87 8.33
N THR A 114 0.84 8.67 9.05
CA THR A 114 1.23 9.32 10.30
C THR A 114 1.58 8.29 11.36
N LYS A 115 0.71 7.29 11.54
CA LYS A 115 0.93 6.24 12.54
C LYS A 115 2.05 5.29 12.15
N LEU A 116 2.25 5.00 10.85
CA LEU A 116 3.43 4.27 10.35
C LEU A 116 4.70 5.01 10.72
N TYR A 117 4.78 6.29 10.38
CA TYR A 117 5.93 7.14 10.68
C TYR A 117 6.25 7.21 12.17
N ARG A 118 5.20 7.30 13.01
CA ARG A 118 5.33 7.33 14.47
C ARG A 118 5.49 5.95 15.12
N ARG A 119 5.48 4.86 14.34
CA ARG A 119 5.60 3.46 14.82
C ARG A 119 4.46 3.06 15.77
N GLN A 120 3.23 3.47 15.47
CA GLN A 120 2.06 3.36 16.35
C GLN A 120 0.99 2.34 15.89
N ILE A 121 1.17 1.67 14.74
CA ILE A 121 0.18 0.71 14.24
C ILE A 121 0.59 -0.76 14.33
N LEU A 122 1.90 -1.03 14.39
CA LEU A 122 2.52 -2.36 14.46
C LEU A 122 3.81 -2.23 15.28
N THR A 123 4.63 -3.28 15.34
CA THR A 123 5.95 -3.17 15.96
C THR A 123 6.83 -2.16 15.22
N VAL A 124 7.85 -1.64 15.91
CA VAL A 124 8.84 -0.71 15.32
C VAL A 124 9.49 -1.33 14.06
N ASN A 125 9.84 -2.61 14.12
CA ASN A 125 10.47 -3.33 13.02
C ASN A 125 9.53 -3.49 11.82
N ASP A 126 8.27 -3.85 12.05
CA ASP A 126 7.27 -3.98 10.98
C ASP A 126 7.04 -2.63 10.29
N CYS A 127 6.87 -1.55 11.07
CA CYS A 127 6.66 -0.23 10.51
C CYS A 127 7.88 0.25 9.69
N ASN A 128 9.11 -0.01 10.16
CA ASN A 128 10.34 0.27 9.42
C ASN A 128 10.39 -0.50 8.09
N LEU A 129 10.05 -1.78 8.11
CA LEU A 129 10.02 -2.63 6.92
C LEU A 129 8.98 -2.14 5.92
N ILE A 130 7.77 -1.81 6.38
CA ILE A 130 6.70 -1.28 5.53
C ILE A 130 7.13 0.03 4.87
N LEU A 131 7.71 0.97 5.63
CA LEU A 131 8.23 2.21 5.06
C LEU A 131 9.31 1.95 4.01
N ARG A 132 10.20 0.98 4.23
CA ARG A 132 11.20 0.58 3.22
C ARG A 132 10.54 0.06 1.94
N LEU A 133 9.51 -0.79 2.05
CA LEU A 133 8.76 -1.30 0.89
C LEU A 133 8.05 -0.17 0.13
N LEU A 134 7.52 0.83 0.82
CA LEU A 134 6.88 2.00 0.22
C LEU A 134 7.86 2.90 -0.57
N ASN A 135 9.16 2.87 -0.28
CA ASN A 135 10.16 3.61 -1.06
C ASN A 135 10.46 2.92 -2.41
N THR A 136 10.16 1.63 -2.53
CA THR A 136 10.47 0.82 -3.72
C THR A 136 9.26 0.61 -4.64
N TYR A 137 8.11 1.18 -4.28
CA TYR A 137 6.89 0.99 -5.05
C TYR A 137 7.06 1.59 -6.47
N PRO A 138 6.60 0.93 -7.55
CA PRO A 138 6.95 1.35 -8.91
C PRO A 138 6.20 2.62 -9.36
N ASN A 139 4.94 2.80 -8.95
CA ASN A 139 4.18 4.01 -9.29
C ASN A 139 4.43 5.11 -8.27
N LYS A 140 5.18 6.14 -8.67
CA LYS A 140 5.58 7.24 -7.80
C LYS A 140 4.47 8.25 -7.51
N GLY A 141 3.44 8.39 -8.35
CA GLY A 141 2.36 9.36 -8.15
C GLY A 141 2.88 10.76 -7.78
N LEU A 142 2.42 11.30 -6.66
CA LEU A 142 2.88 12.57 -6.06
C LEU A 142 4.39 12.62 -5.88
N ALA A 143 5.02 11.51 -5.45
CA ALA A 143 6.45 11.47 -5.16
C ALA A 143 7.32 11.62 -6.42
N ALA A 144 6.76 11.49 -7.64
CA ALA A 144 7.49 11.78 -8.86
C ALA A 144 7.89 13.27 -8.98
N GLY A 145 7.10 14.16 -8.38
CA GLY A 145 7.31 15.60 -8.40
C GLY A 145 8.12 16.14 -7.22
N ILE A 146 8.55 15.27 -6.30
CA ILE A 146 9.15 15.67 -5.03
C ILE A 146 10.60 15.19 -5.00
N PRO A 147 11.60 16.09 -4.89
CA PRO A 147 12.99 15.69 -4.83
C PRO A 147 13.34 15.03 -3.48
N GLY A 148 14.28 14.09 -3.52
CA GLY A 148 14.76 13.37 -2.34
C GLY A 148 14.05 12.03 -2.11
N ILE A 149 14.24 11.47 -0.90
CA ILE A 149 13.67 10.18 -0.54
C ILE A 149 12.25 10.37 -0.02
N CYS A 150 11.30 9.67 -0.64
CA CYS A 150 9.90 9.63 -0.23
C CYS A 150 9.49 8.19 0.09
N HIS A 151 8.57 8.00 1.03
CA HIS A 151 7.82 6.75 1.16
C HIS A 151 6.46 6.96 0.50
N TYR A 152 6.04 6.11 -0.43
CA TYR A 152 4.85 6.41 -1.22
C TYR A 152 4.10 5.16 -1.67
N ILE A 153 2.83 5.36 -2.02
CA ILE A 153 2.02 4.38 -2.74
C ILE A 153 0.98 5.14 -3.56
N SER A 154 0.73 4.67 -4.77
CA SER A 154 -0.14 5.36 -5.73
C SER A 154 -0.82 4.37 -6.67
N ASP A 155 -1.98 4.75 -7.16
CA ASP A 155 -2.57 4.22 -8.37
C ASP A 155 -2.99 5.37 -9.30
N ASP A 156 -3.90 5.10 -10.23
CA ASP A 156 -4.34 6.08 -11.21
C ASP A 156 -5.31 7.12 -10.63
N ASN A 157 -5.96 6.82 -9.50
CA ASN A 157 -7.02 7.65 -8.90
C ASN A 157 -6.63 8.21 -7.52
N ALA A 158 -5.56 7.72 -6.93
CA ALA A 158 -5.11 8.14 -5.61
C ALA A 158 -3.58 8.04 -5.47
N SER A 159 -3.00 8.94 -4.68
CA SER A 159 -1.59 8.91 -4.32
C SER A 159 -1.41 9.40 -2.89
N CYS A 160 -0.51 8.75 -2.15
CA CYS A 160 -0.06 9.22 -0.84
C CYS A 160 1.46 9.13 -0.74
N CYS A 161 2.11 10.16 -0.19
CA CYS A 161 3.53 10.13 0.10
C CYS A 161 3.88 10.80 1.43
N LEU A 162 4.94 10.30 2.04
CA LEU A 162 5.65 10.92 3.17
C LEU A 162 6.98 11.46 2.69
N VAL A 163 7.24 12.71 3.04
CA VAL A 163 8.41 13.47 2.62
C VAL A 163 9.10 14.01 3.86
N ASN A 164 10.42 13.84 3.93
CA ASN A 164 11.25 14.54 4.90
C ASN A 164 11.94 15.72 4.23
N LYS A 165 11.73 16.92 4.77
CA LYS A 165 12.38 18.14 4.32
C LYS A 165 12.92 18.90 5.52
N ASN A 166 14.24 19.08 5.57
CA ASN A 166 14.93 19.83 6.62
C ASN A 166 14.53 19.39 8.06
N GLY A 167 14.37 18.09 8.29
CA GLY A 167 13.99 17.55 9.60
C GLY A 167 12.49 17.64 9.92
N LYS A 168 11.70 18.31 9.09
CA LYS A 168 10.23 18.33 9.16
C LYS A 168 9.67 17.23 8.25
N VAL A 169 8.62 16.56 8.72
CA VAL A 169 7.96 15.49 7.96
C VAL A 169 6.57 15.91 7.55
N TYR A 170 6.28 15.72 6.27
CA TYR A 170 5.01 16.06 5.63
C TYR A 170 4.41 14.80 5.05
N ILE A 171 3.09 14.68 5.16
CA ILE A 171 2.32 13.62 4.53
C ILE A 171 1.31 14.27 3.61
N ILE A 172 1.34 13.88 2.35
CA ILE A 172 0.49 14.44 1.30
C ILE A 172 -0.33 13.29 0.74
N ALA A 173 -1.65 13.41 0.79
CA ALA A 173 -2.56 12.45 0.19
C ALA A 173 -3.53 13.17 -0.75
N ALA A 174 -3.72 12.63 -1.95
CA ALA A 174 -4.66 13.09 -2.94
C ALA A 174 -5.53 11.90 -3.37
N ILE A 175 -6.85 12.04 -3.25
CA ILE A 175 -7.83 11.05 -3.74
C ILE A 175 -8.73 11.77 -4.74
N GLY A 176 -8.92 11.15 -5.90
CA GLY A 176 -9.59 11.76 -7.03
C GLY A 176 -8.65 12.61 -7.85
N GLY A 177 -8.40 12.15 -9.08
CA GLY A 177 -7.56 12.82 -10.04
C GLY A 177 -7.50 12.06 -11.36
N ASP A 178 -6.81 12.67 -12.31
CA ASP A 178 -6.20 11.98 -13.45
C ASP A 178 -4.75 11.68 -13.02
N LYS A 179 -4.30 10.42 -13.16
CA LYS A 179 -2.93 9.97 -12.89
C LYS A 179 -1.85 10.91 -13.44
N ASN A 180 -2.14 11.57 -14.55
CA ASN A 180 -1.25 12.52 -15.22
C ASN A 180 -0.99 13.79 -14.39
N ARG A 181 -1.83 14.10 -13.40
CA ARG A 181 -1.74 15.30 -12.58
C ARG A 181 -1.00 15.10 -11.26
N PHE A 182 -0.81 13.88 -10.78
CA PHE A 182 -0.18 13.65 -9.48
C PHE A 182 1.27 14.15 -9.43
N ASN A 183 2.05 13.95 -10.51
CA ASN A 183 3.42 14.47 -10.57
C ASN A 183 3.43 16.00 -10.42
N GLN A 184 2.60 16.72 -11.18
CA GLN A 184 2.52 18.17 -11.11
C GLN A 184 2.05 18.65 -9.73
N LEU A 185 1.01 18.01 -9.17
CA LEU A 185 0.53 18.32 -7.83
C LEU A 185 1.64 18.11 -6.77
N GLY A 186 2.45 17.07 -6.92
CA GLY A 186 3.62 16.83 -6.07
C GLY A 186 4.63 17.99 -6.12
N LYS A 187 4.93 18.50 -7.32
CA LYS A 187 5.81 19.68 -7.50
C LYS A 187 5.22 20.91 -6.85
N ASP A 188 3.94 21.17 -7.09
CA ASP A 188 3.25 22.37 -6.60
C ASP A 188 3.23 22.40 -5.07
N VAL A 189 2.87 21.27 -4.43
CA VAL A 189 2.88 21.14 -2.97
C VAL A 189 4.30 21.23 -2.42
N TYR A 190 5.29 20.60 -3.07
CA TYR A 190 6.67 20.68 -2.63
C TYR A 190 7.21 22.12 -2.67
N ASN A 191 6.86 22.91 -3.69
CA ASN A 191 7.26 24.32 -3.75
C ASN A 191 6.73 25.11 -2.54
N VAL A 192 5.48 24.88 -2.15
CA VAL A 192 4.91 25.50 -0.93
C VAL A 192 5.67 25.07 0.31
N ILE A 193 5.95 23.77 0.46
CA ILE A 193 6.69 23.24 1.61
C ILE A 193 8.13 23.78 1.64
N ALA A 194 8.78 23.89 0.49
CA ALA A 194 10.16 24.36 0.36
C ALA A 194 10.32 25.85 0.69
N MET A 195 9.27 26.66 0.54
CA MET A 195 9.26 28.07 0.92
C MET A 195 9.20 28.29 2.44
N HIS A 196 8.75 27.28 3.21
CA HIS A 196 8.69 27.35 4.66
C HIS A 196 10.03 26.90 5.27
N LYS A 197 10.92 27.87 5.54
CA LYS A 197 12.20 27.64 6.25
C LYS A 197 11.98 27.02 7.64
#